data_AF-A0A919I9T7-F1
#
_entry.id   AF-A0A919I9T7-F1
#
_cell.length_a   1.000
_cell.length_b   1.000
_cell.length_c   1.000
_cell.angle_alpha   90.00
_cell.angle_beta   90.00
_cell.angle_gamma   90.00
#
_symmetry.space_group_name_H-M   'P 1'
#
loop_
_entity.id
_entity.type
_entity.pdbx_description
1 polymer ?
#
loop_
_entity_poly.entity_id
_entity_poly.type
_entity_poly.pdbx_seq_one_letter_code
_entity_poly.pdbx_strand_id
1 'polypeptide(L)'
;MKTKKVQVFLGVLTVVLMAWALNSCTKSDATPAVVKTVLNDSITIASNLISSTSEGIQDGQYAVGSQVALAIAIGQSQAVASSTTANQATVNSTIASLAAAIATYRAGKVVPVAVTALVAHWGFDEGTGTTANDASTNAMNGTLKAGPTKWGARSPVWTSDRKGNAGKALQFNRGASVEVPYNTKLNPATLSIAAWVRVDTVNANNRFIGLQSWLGYKFQLQDGNRPFATVSTSTGTYDRDAAVGVPDNKQWVHLAVTYVNGTQTFYINGINVKTWTDVTGTAASISAKPYNLVIGADFPADKYSSDPNGTKFDVVGDPLYHVIPLAWGGHFIGAIDEVRIYNTALTDSQITSIYNREK
;
A
#
# COMPACT_ATOMS: atom_id res chain seq x y z
N MET A 1 -42.19 -12.48 -24.09
CA MET A 1 -41.78 -12.27 -22.69
C MET A 1 -41.34 -10.82 -22.55
N LYS A 2 -42.14 -10.00 -21.87
CA LYS A 2 -41.90 -8.55 -21.70
C LYS A 2 -40.93 -8.34 -20.54
N THR A 3 -39.78 -7.70 -20.77
CA THR A 3 -38.92 -7.18 -19.70
C THR A 3 -38.86 -5.66 -19.82
N LYS A 4 -39.38 -5.00 -18.79
CA LYS A 4 -39.49 -3.54 -18.64
C LYS A 4 -38.09 -2.93 -18.51
N LYS A 5 -37.80 -1.93 -19.34
CA LYS A 5 -36.72 -0.97 -19.10
C LYS A 5 -37.23 0.09 -18.11
N VAL A 6 -36.52 0.26 -17.00
CA VAL A 6 -36.74 1.36 -16.06
C VAL A 6 -36.11 2.61 -16.69
N GLN A 7 -36.94 3.57 -17.10
CA GLN A 7 -36.50 4.88 -17.55
C GLN A 7 -36.30 5.79 -16.33
N VAL A 8 -35.07 6.25 -16.14
CA VAL A 8 -34.73 7.33 -15.22
C VAL A 8 -35.25 8.64 -15.83
N PHE A 9 -36.21 9.26 -15.17
CA PHE A 9 -36.77 10.55 -15.55
C PHE A 9 -35.71 11.65 -15.37
N LEU A 10 -35.19 12.18 -16.48
CA LEU A 10 -34.45 13.43 -16.51
C LEU A 10 -35.48 14.55 -16.77
N GLY A 11 -35.97 15.17 -15.70
CA GLY A 11 -36.92 16.28 -15.78
C GLY A 11 -36.22 17.56 -16.26
N VAL A 12 -36.34 17.85 -17.54
CA VAL A 12 -36.06 19.16 -18.14
C VAL A 12 -37.15 20.12 -17.69
N LEU A 13 -36.80 21.13 -16.88
CA LEU A 13 -37.73 22.20 -16.51
C LEU A 13 -37.56 23.37 -17.49
N THR A 14 -38.58 23.57 -18.31
CA THR A 14 -38.76 24.66 -19.27
C THR A 14 -38.78 26.02 -18.59
N VAL A 15 -37.94 26.94 -19.07
CA VAL A 15 -37.96 28.37 -18.71
C VAL A 15 -39.10 29.04 -19.48
N VAL A 16 -40.14 29.46 -18.75
CA VAL A 16 -41.16 30.38 -19.26
C VAL A 16 -40.67 31.80 -19.00
N LEU A 17 -40.30 32.51 -20.07
CA LEU A 17 -40.05 33.95 -20.07
C LEU A 17 -41.40 34.67 -20.05
N MET A 18 -41.76 35.22 -18.90
CA MET A 18 -42.80 36.22 -18.80
C MET A 18 -42.19 37.46 -18.16
N ALA A 19 -41.82 38.42 -19.01
CA ALA A 19 -41.67 39.80 -18.58
C ALA A 19 -43.03 40.26 -18.03
N TRP A 20 -43.03 41.13 -17.03
CA TRP A 20 -43.83 42.37 -16.98
C TRP A 20 -43.56 43.11 -15.66
N ALA A 21 -43.48 44.43 -15.80
CA ALA A 21 -43.62 45.49 -14.81
C ALA A 21 -42.58 45.58 -13.67
N LEU A 22 -41.64 46.51 -13.87
CA LEU A 22 -40.98 47.24 -12.79
C LEU A 22 -42.05 47.91 -11.92
N ASN A 23 -42.25 47.40 -10.71
CA ASN A 23 -43.00 48.11 -9.68
C ASN A 23 -42.09 48.31 -8.47
N SER A 24 -41.78 49.58 -8.24
CA SER A 24 -41.09 50.09 -7.05
C SER A 24 -41.87 49.66 -5.81
N CYS A 25 -41.24 48.88 -4.94
CA CYS A 25 -41.68 48.62 -3.58
C CYS A 25 -40.45 48.48 -2.70
N THR A 26 -40.28 49.43 -1.79
CA THR A 26 -39.32 49.40 -0.70
C THR A 26 -39.67 48.26 0.25
N LYS A 27 -39.05 47.10 0.07
CA LYS A 27 -38.88 46.13 1.15
C LYS A 27 -37.40 46.14 1.49
N SER A 28 -37.08 46.44 2.75
CA SER A 28 -35.81 46.02 3.31
C SER A 28 -35.78 44.50 3.16
N ASP A 29 -35.13 43.99 2.13
CA ASP A 29 -34.84 42.57 2.03
C ASP A 29 -33.88 42.26 3.17
N ALA A 30 -34.45 41.89 4.31
CA ALA A 30 -33.69 41.33 5.41
C ALA A 30 -32.90 40.18 4.82
N THR A 31 -31.58 40.28 4.87
CA THR A 31 -30.71 39.19 4.46
C THR A 31 -31.18 37.92 5.17
N PRO A 32 -31.42 36.81 4.43
CA PRO A 32 -31.90 35.58 5.04
C PRO A 32 -31.03 35.22 6.25
N ALA A 33 -31.68 34.87 7.37
CA ALA A 33 -30.96 34.47 8.57
C ALA A 33 -30.07 33.25 8.26
N VAL A 34 -28.84 33.29 8.76
CA VAL A 34 -27.87 32.22 8.54
C VAL A 34 -28.28 30.97 9.33
N VAL A 35 -28.47 29.86 8.63
CA VAL A 35 -28.93 28.59 9.22
C VAL A 35 -27.74 27.73 9.60
N LYS A 36 -27.63 27.38 10.89
CA LYS A 36 -26.49 26.65 11.47
C LYS A 36 -26.83 25.28 12.05
N THR A 37 -28.09 24.85 12.01
CA THR A 37 -28.55 23.59 12.63
C THR A 37 -27.70 22.40 12.18
N VAL A 38 -27.48 22.24 10.87
CA VAL A 38 -26.67 21.14 10.31
C VAL A 38 -25.21 21.18 10.79
N LEU A 39 -24.63 22.37 10.94
CA LEU A 39 -23.27 22.53 11.44
C LEU A 39 -23.20 22.11 12.92
N ASN A 40 -24.15 22.55 13.74
CA ASN A 40 -24.22 22.17 15.16
C ASN A 40 -24.43 20.66 15.34
N ASP A 41 -25.31 20.05 14.54
CA ASP A 41 -25.54 18.60 14.55
C ASP A 41 -24.25 17.85 14.17
N SER A 42 -23.53 18.34 13.15
CA SER A 42 -22.26 17.75 12.72
C SER A 42 -21.16 17.87 13.78
N ILE A 43 -21.09 18.99 14.50
CA ILE A 43 -20.18 19.18 15.65
C ILE A 43 -20.49 18.17 16.75
N THR A 44 -21.77 17.96 17.06
CA THR A 44 -22.21 16.97 18.07
C THR A 44 -21.82 15.56 17.65
N ILE A 45 -22.05 15.18 16.39
CA ILE A 45 -21.65 13.87 15.86
C ILE A 45 -20.14 13.67 16.00
N ALA A 46 -19.34 14.66 15.58
CA ALA A 46 -17.89 14.58 15.64
C ALA A 46 -17.36 14.50 17.08
N SER A 47 -17.92 15.31 17.98
CA SER A 47 -17.54 15.32 19.41
C SER A 47 -17.87 13.99 20.09
N ASN A 48 -19.05 13.43 19.83
CA ASN A 48 -19.44 12.11 20.34
C ASN A 48 -18.55 11.00 19.76
N LEU A 49 -18.16 11.12 18.50
CA LEU A 49 -17.30 10.13 17.85
C LEU A 49 -15.94 10.05 18.54
N ILE A 50 -15.28 11.18 18.81
CA ILE A 50 -13.96 11.16 19.48
C ILE A 50 -14.05 10.83 20.98
N SER A 51 -15.17 11.14 21.66
CA SER A 51 -15.33 10.83 23.08
C SER A 51 -15.71 9.37 23.37
N SER A 52 -16.29 8.67 22.40
CA SER A 52 -16.73 7.27 22.51
C SER A 52 -15.75 6.25 21.93
N THR A 53 -14.61 6.71 21.42
CA THR A 53 -13.62 5.87 20.74
C THR A 53 -12.23 6.11 21.32
N SER A 54 -11.32 5.18 21.07
CA SER A 54 -9.92 5.28 21.49
C SER A 54 -8.99 5.11 20.31
N GLU A 55 -7.83 5.76 20.38
CA GLU A 55 -6.75 5.52 19.45
C GLU A 55 -5.91 4.31 19.84
N GLY A 56 -5.27 3.70 18.86
CA GLY A 56 -4.26 2.67 19.06
C GLY A 56 -4.11 1.75 17.86
N ILE A 57 -3.69 0.53 18.15
CA ILE A 57 -3.25 -0.48 17.17
C ILE A 57 -4.11 -1.74 17.19
N GLN A 58 -5.06 -1.81 18.12
CA GLN A 58 -5.96 -2.95 18.30
C GLN A 58 -7.24 -2.77 17.50
N ASP A 59 -7.91 -3.88 17.25
CA ASP A 59 -9.17 -3.93 16.52
C ASP A 59 -10.22 -3.02 17.13
N GLY A 60 -10.85 -2.22 16.28
CA GLY A 60 -11.87 -1.27 16.71
C GLY A 60 -11.33 0.07 17.22
N GLN A 61 -10.02 0.20 17.46
CA GLN A 61 -9.37 1.47 17.75
C GLN A 61 -9.17 2.29 16.46
N TYR A 62 -8.77 3.54 16.62
CA TYR A 62 -8.51 4.48 15.53
C TYR A 62 -7.03 4.83 15.43
N ALA A 63 -6.58 5.26 14.24
CA ALA A 63 -5.18 5.66 14.03
C ALA A 63 -4.72 6.71 15.05
N VAL A 64 -3.51 6.52 15.61
CA VAL A 64 -2.92 7.48 16.57
C VAL A 64 -2.77 8.86 15.93
N GLY A 65 -3.23 9.91 16.60
CA GLY A 65 -3.27 11.29 16.13
C GLY A 65 -4.53 11.69 15.34
N SER A 66 -5.40 10.74 14.99
CA SER A 66 -6.66 11.02 14.27
C SER A 66 -7.67 11.81 15.11
N GLN A 67 -7.73 11.59 16.42
CA GLN A 67 -8.57 12.34 17.36
C GLN A 67 -8.11 13.78 17.47
N VAL A 68 -6.81 14.04 17.47
CA VAL A 68 -6.26 15.41 17.44
C VAL A 68 -6.66 16.11 16.15
N ALA A 69 -6.52 15.46 15.00
CA ALA A 69 -6.92 16.03 13.71
C ALA A 69 -8.42 16.34 13.66
N LEU A 70 -9.29 15.44 14.14
CA LEU A 70 -10.73 15.67 14.20
C LEU A 70 -11.09 16.75 15.24
N ALA A 71 -10.40 16.82 16.38
CA ALA A 71 -10.60 17.87 17.38
C ALA A 71 -10.27 19.27 16.83
N ILE A 72 -9.24 19.41 15.99
CA ILE A 72 -8.95 20.67 15.30
C ILE A 72 -10.11 21.07 14.37
N ALA A 73 -10.63 20.14 13.57
CA ALA A 73 -11.77 20.39 12.69
C ALA A 73 -13.04 20.76 13.48
N ILE A 74 -13.27 20.11 14.63
CA ILE A 74 -14.35 20.45 15.57
C ILE A 74 -14.19 21.88 16.08
N GLY A 75 -13.00 22.26 16.55
CA GLY A 75 -12.73 23.61 17.06
C GLY A 75 -12.94 24.71 16.01
N GLN A 76 -12.47 24.47 14.78
CA GLN A 76 -12.73 25.36 13.64
C GLN A 76 -14.24 25.50 13.35
N SER A 77 -14.97 24.38 13.43
CA SER A 77 -16.41 24.35 13.21
C SER A 77 -17.18 25.08 14.30
N GLN A 78 -16.76 24.93 15.56
CA GLN A 78 -17.33 25.64 16.71
C GLN A 78 -17.14 27.15 16.57
N ALA A 79 -15.98 27.61 16.09
CA ALA A 79 -15.73 29.04 15.86
C ALA A 79 -16.69 29.65 14.81
N VAL A 80 -17.00 28.91 13.74
CA VAL A 80 -17.99 29.34 12.72
C VAL A 80 -19.41 29.27 13.28
N ALA A 81 -19.73 28.24 14.07
CA ALA A 81 -21.02 28.09 14.71
C ALA A 81 -21.32 29.25 15.68
N SER A 82 -20.34 29.71 16.46
CA SER A 82 -20.48 30.84 17.39
C SER A 82 -20.38 32.23 16.74
N SER A 83 -19.87 32.32 15.50
CA SER A 83 -19.65 33.61 14.85
C SER A 83 -20.96 34.31 14.48
N THR A 84 -21.17 35.53 14.97
CA THR A 84 -22.32 36.37 14.60
C THR A 84 -22.18 37.00 13.21
N THR A 85 -20.98 36.93 12.60
CA THR A 85 -20.66 37.53 11.29
C THR A 85 -20.51 36.50 10.17
N ALA A 86 -20.56 35.20 10.47
CA ALA A 86 -20.47 34.14 9.46
C ALA A 86 -21.67 34.21 8.50
N ASN A 87 -21.40 34.13 7.19
CA ASN A 87 -22.44 34.03 6.16
C ASN A 87 -22.74 32.57 5.82
N GLN A 88 -23.82 32.33 5.07
CA GLN A 88 -24.26 30.96 4.73
C GLN A 88 -23.22 30.18 3.90
N ALA A 89 -22.45 30.85 3.05
CA ALA A 89 -21.41 30.20 2.25
C ALA A 89 -20.28 29.66 3.15
N THR A 90 -19.84 30.45 4.14
CA THR A 90 -18.88 29.99 5.16
C THR A 90 -19.44 28.78 5.91
N VAL A 91 -20.68 28.85 6.41
CA VAL A 91 -21.31 27.71 7.12
C VAL A 91 -21.34 26.45 6.26
N ASN A 92 -21.75 26.55 4.98
CA ASN A 92 -21.82 25.41 4.07
C ASN A 92 -20.43 24.82 3.80
N SER A 93 -19.41 25.67 3.61
CA SER A 93 -18.03 25.21 3.41
C SER A 93 -17.49 24.50 4.67
N THR A 94 -17.81 25.00 5.86
CA THR A 94 -17.41 24.38 7.13
C THR A 94 -18.10 23.04 7.35
N ILE A 95 -19.39 22.92 7.00
CA ILE A 95 -20.12 21.64 7.04
C ILE A 95 -19.40 20.61 6.14
N ALA A 96 -19.04 20.98 4.91
CA ALA A 96 -18.34 20.09 3.99
C ALA A 96 -16.96 19.67 4.55
N SER A 97 -16.19 20.61 5.08
CA SER A 97 -14.88 20.33 5.68
C SER A 97 -14.97 19.43 6.91
N LEU A 98 -15.93 19.66 7.81
CA LEU A 98 -16.14 18.81 8.99
C LEU A 98 -16.62 17.41 8.59
N ALA A 99 -17.51 17.31 7.61
CA ALA A 99 -17.97 16.02 7.08
C ALA A 99 -16.80 15.21 6.49
N ALA A 100 -15.90 15.86 5.75
CA ALA A 100 -14.69 15.22 5.24
C ALA A 100 -13.76 14.76 6.38
N ALA A 101 -13.56 15.58 7.41
CA ALA A 101 -12.77 15.20 8.59
C ALA A 101 -13.36 14.00 9.35
N ILE A 102 -14.69 13.96 9.53
CA ILE A 102 -15.39 12.80 10.12
C ILE A 102 -15.19 11.55 9.26
N ALA A 103 -15.30 11.67 7.93
CA ALA A 103 -15.10 10.55 7.02
C ALA A 103 -13.67 10.01 7.11
N THR A 104 -12.66 10.88 7.12
CA THR A 104 -11.25 10.51 7.32
C THR A 104 -11.04 9.82 8.66
N TYR A 105 -11.61 10.36 9.75
CA TYR A 105 -11.52 9.73 11.07
C TYR A 105 -12.11 8.31 11.05
N ARG A 106 -13.31 8.15 10.47
CA ARG A 106 -13.99 6.84 10.38
C ARG A 106 -13.22 5.84 9.54
N ALA A 107 -12.61 6.28 8.44
CA ALA A 107 -11.76 5.45 7.59
C ALA A 107 -10.48 5.00 8.32
N GLY A 108 -10.01 5.78 9.30
CA GLY A 108 -8.88 5.45 10.16
C GLY A 108 -9.14 4.36 11.21
N LYS A 109 -10.33 3.75 11.23
CA LYS A 109 -10.62 2.61 12.13
C LYS A 109 -9.73 1.43 11.77
N VAL A 110 -9.01 0.91 12.76
CA VAL A 110 -8.21 -0.30 12.65
C VAL A 110 -9.15 -1.50 12.60
N VAL A 111 -9.19 -2.13 11.43
CA VAL A 111 -9.88 -3.41 11.23
C VAL A 111 -8.80 -4.49 11.19
N PRO A 112 -8.94 -5.60 11.94
CA PRO A 112 -7.96 -6.68 11.90
C PRO A 112 -7.78 -7.16 10.48
N VAL A 113 -6.54 -7.49 10.14
CA VAL A 113 -6.31 -8.32 8.96
C VAL A 113 -6.82 -9.71 9.30
N ALA A 114 -7.73 -10.24 8.49
CA ALA A 114 -8.21 -11.61 8.69
C ALA A 114 -7.01 -12.56 8.71
N VAL A 115 -6.96 -13.47 9.69
CA VAL A 115 -5.84 -14.43 9.82
C VAL A 115 -5.67 -15.30 8.57
N THR A 116 -6.78 -15.60 7.88
CA THR A 116 -6.81 -16.33 6.61
C THR A 116 -6.26 -15.53 5.44
N ALA A 117 -6.10 -14.21 5.59
CA ALA A 117 -5.53 -13.37 4.56
C ALA A 117 -3.99 -13.35 4.57
N LEU A 118 -3.36 -13.72 5.69
CA LEU A 118 -1.91 -13.85 5.79
C LEU A 118 -1.46 -15.10 5.01
N VAL A 119 -0.69 -14.88 3.96
CA VAL A 119 -0.15 -15.94 3.10
C VAL A 119 1.17 -16.46 3.67
N ALA A 120 2.05 -15.55 4.08
CA ALA A 120 3.35 -15.89 4.66
C ALA A 120 3.86 -14.74 5.53
N HIS A 121 4.61 -15.07 6.58
CA HIS A 121 5.34 -14.12 7.44
C HIS A 121 6.70 -14.69 7.82
N TRP A 122 7.77 -14.11 7.27
CA TRP A 122 9.15 -14.40 7.68
C TRP A 122 9.64 -13.29 8.60
N GLY A 123 9.63 -13.57 9.91
CA GLY A 123 10.10 -12.64 10.95
C GLY A 123 11.61 -12.65 11.15
N PHE A 124 12.33 -13.63 10.60
CA PHE A 124 13.80 -13.77 10.76
C PHE A 124 14.26 -13.74 12.23
N ASP A 125 13.54 -14.49 13.07
CA ASP A 125 13.74 -14.57 14.52
C ASP A 125 14.68 -15.70 14.96
N GLU A 126 15.14 -16.55 14.05
CA GLU A 126 15.89 -17.78 14.34
C GLU A 126 17.32 -17.51 14.83
N GLY A 127 17.94 -16.45 14.32
CA GLY A 127 19.29 -15.99 14.69
C GLY A 127 20.45 -16.92 14.30
N THR A 128 20.16 -18.13 13.81
CA THR A 128 21.17 -19.12 13.40
C THR A 128 20.59 -20.06 12.32
N GLY A 129 21.47 -20.86 11.72
CA GLY A 129 21.08 -21.84 10.70
C GLY A 129 20.75 -21.20 9.35
N THR A 130 20.13 -22.01 8.49
CA THR A 130 19.84 -21.68 7.08
C THR A 130 18.36 -21.73 6.73
N THR A 131 17.48 -21.88 7.71
CA THR A 131 16.03 -21.88 7.52
C THR A 131 15.45 -20.54 7.94
N ALA A 132 14.58 -19.97 7.10
CA ALA A 132 13.70 -18.88 7.48
C ALA A 132 12.29 -19.46 7.66
N ASN A 133 11.78 -19.51 8.88
CA ASN A 133 10.47 -20.08 9.15
C ASN A 133 9.36 -19.11 8.74
N ASP A 134 8.30 -19.65 8.18
CA ASP A 134 7.04 -18.94 7.98
C ASP A 134 6.19 -19.09 9.25
N ALA A 135 5.88 -17.97 9.89
CA ALA A 135 5.03 -17.92 11.09
C ALA A 135 3.52 -18.02 10.76
N SER A 136 3.15 -18.02 9.48
CA SER A 136 1.77 -18.26 9.04
C SER A 136 1.37 -19.74 9.19
N THR A 137 0.07 -20.00 9.03
CA THR A 137 -0.46 -21.38 9.01
C THR A 137 -0.15 -22.14 7.72
N ASN A 138 0.51 -21.50 6.73
CA ASN A 138 0.75 -22.08 5.42
C ASN A 138 2.13 -22.77 5.26
N ALA A 139 3.02 -22.65 6.26
CA ALA A 139 4.32 -23.31 6.30
C ALA A 139 5.21 -23.04 5.06
N MET A 140 5.22 -21.80 4.56
CA MET A 140 6.03 -21.33 3.43
C MET A 140 7.50 -21.10 3.83
N ASN A 141 8.14 -22.08 4.47
CA ASN A 141 9.51 -21.94 4.96
C ASN A 141 10.48 -21.69 3.80
N GLY A 142 11.41 -20.75 4.03
CA GLY A 142 12.48 -20.43 3.11
C GLY A 142 13.82 -21.05 3.52
N THR A 143 14.74 -21.15 2.56
CA THR A 143 16.13 -21.54 2.80
C THR A 143 17.06 -20.41 2.39
N LEU A 144 18.00 -20.05 3.26
CA LEU A 144 19.08 -19.12 2.96
C LEU A 144 20.03 -19.74 1.92
N LYS A 145 20.21 -19.05 0.80
CA LYS A 145 21.03 -19.49 -0.33
C LYS A 145 22.13 -18.49 -0.63
N ALA A 146 23.29 -19.03 -0.98
CA ALA A 146 24.39 -18.23 -1.49
C ALA A 146 24.01 -17.64 -2.86
N GLY A 147 24.42 -16.40 -3.10
CA GLY A 147 24.28 -15.79 -4.41
C GLY A 147 25.13 -16.46 -5.50
N PRO A 148 24.98 -16.05 -6.76
CA PRO A 148 25.84 -16.48 -7.86
C PRO A 148 27.34 -16.26 -7.58
N THR A 149 28.19 -17.19 -8.04
CA THR A 149 29.66 -17.09 -7.87
C THR A 149 30.24 -15.80 -8.44
N LYS A 150 29.69 -15.28 -9.55
CA LYS A 150 30.14 -14.00 -10.14
C LYS A 150 29.99 -12.81 -9.20
N TRP A 151 29.07 -12.87 -8.24
CA TRP A 151 28.87 -11.83 -7.24
C TRP A 151 29.59 -12.15 -5.92
N GLY A 152 30.21 -13.33 -5.81
CA GLY A 152 31.02 -13.74 -4.66
C GLY A 152 30.38 -14.78 -3.73
N ALA A 153 29.31 -15.45 -4.16
CA ALA A 153 28.72 -16.62 -3.48
C ALA A 153 28.46 -16.46 -1.97
N ARG A 154 27.90 -15.32 -1.56
CA ARG A 154 27.60 -15.04 -0.15
C ARG A 154 26.17 -15.44 0.19
N SER A 155 25.96 -16.09 1.33
CA SER A 155 24.64 -16.34 1.92
C SER A 155 24.19 -15.15 2.80
N PRO A 156 22.88 -15.00 3.08
CA PRO A 156 22.41 -14.04 4.05
C PRO A 156 23.05 -14.27 5.42
N VAL A 157 23.24 -13.20 6.19
CA VAL A 157 23.87 -13.24 7.52
C VAL A 157 22.91 -12.68 8.56
N TRP A 158 22.71 -13.38 9.66
CA TRP A 158 21.93 -12.90 10.80
C TRP A 158 22.52 -11.60 11.35
N THR A 159 21.68 -10.59 11.56
CA THR A 159 22.07 -9.25 12.02
C THR A 159 21.06 -8.70 13.02
N SER A 160 21.30 -7.51 13.56
CA SER A 160 20.35 -6.87 14.48
C SER A 160 19.13 -6.33 13.74
N ASP A 161 17.96 -6.47 14.35
CA ASP A 161 16.71 -5.88 13.86
C ASP A 161 16.66 -4.35 14.06
N ARG A 162 15.49 -3.79 13.75
CA ARG A 162 15.16 -2.37 13.97
C ARG A 162 15.13 -1.92 15.43
N LYS A 163 15.03 -2.86 16.36
CA LYS A 163 15.01 -2.62 17.82
C LYS A 163 16.38 -2.88 18.46
N GLY A 164 17.39 -3.24 17.67
CA GLY A 164 18.74 -3.54 18.12
C GLY A 164 18.93 -4.98 18.65
N ASN A 165 17.91 -5.83 18.59
CA ASN A 165 18.00 -7.22 19.03
C ASN A 165 18.90 -8.01 18.09
N ALA A 166 19.97 -8.62 18.61
CA ALA A 166 20.93 -9.37 17.81
C ALA A 166 20.32 -10.64 17.20
N GLY A 167 20.62 -10.89 15.92
CA GLY A 167 20.18 -12.07 15.19
C GLY A 167 18.69 -12.09 14.84
N LYS A 168 18.04 -10.93 14.82
CA LYS A 168 16.59 -10.77 14.59
C LYS A 168 16.25 -10.17 13.22
N ALA A 169 17.22 -10.17 12.31
CA ALA A 169 17.03 -9.76 10.92
C ALA A 169 18.07 -10.48 10.04
N LEU A 170 17.90 -10.39 8.71
CA LEU A 170 18.87 -10.90 7.75
C LEU A 170 19.52 -9.78 6.95
N GLN A 171 20.86 -9.80 6.89
CA GLN A 171 21.68 -8.99 6.02
C GLN A 171 21.88 -9.70 4.68
N PHE A 172 21.60 -8.99 3.60
CA PHE A 172 21.77 -9.41 2.21
C PHE A 172 22.87 -8.59 1.53
N ASN A 173 23.65 -9.26 0.69
CA ASN A 173 24.61 -8.66 -0.23
C ASN A 173 25.03 -9.73 -1.26
N ARG A 174 25.55 -9.33 -2.42
CA ARG A 174 26.19 -10.24 -3.40
C ARG A 174 25.28 -11.36 -3.90
N GLY A 175 23.99 -11.06 -4.09
CA GLY A 175 22.95 -12.02 -4.51
C GLY A 175 22.53 -13.05 -3.47
N ALA A 176 22.98 -12.91 -2.23
CA ALA A 176 22.42 -13.64 -1.11
C ALA A 176 20.89 -13.58 -1.16
N SER A 177 20.22 -14.69 -0.91
CA SER A 177 18.76 -14.74 -0.94
C SER A 177 18.19 -15.72 0.07
N VAL A 178 16.90 -15.56 0.36
CA VAL A 178 16.06 -16.62 0.91
C VAL A 178 15.20 -17.13 -0.23
N GLU A 179 15.27 -18.43 -0.50
CA GLU A 179 14.45 -19.09 -1.52
C GLU A 179 13.33 -19.89 -0.85
N VAL A 180 12.08 -19.61 -1.25
CA VAL A 180 10.89 -20.28 -0.76
C VAL A 180 10.30 -21.12 -1.90
N PRO A 181 10.11 -22.44 -1.70
CA PRO A 181 9.53 -23.31 -2.72
C PRO A 181 8.20 -22.76 -3.26
N TYR A 182 8.02 -22.89 -4.57
CA TYR A 182 6.78 -22.44 -5.20
C TYR A 182 5.54 -23.05 -4.55
N ASN A 183 4.54 -22.19 -4.30
CA ASN A 183 3.20 -22.59 -3.90
C ASN A 183 2.18 -21.64 -4.53
N THR A 184 1.03 -22.16 -4.95
CA THR A 184 -0.02 -21.34 -5.58
C THR A 184 -0.56 -20.25 -4.66
N LYS A 185 -0.51 -20.41 -3.34
CA LYS A 185 -0.88 -19.36 -2.38
C LYS A 185 0.03 -18.13 -2.46
N LEU A 186 1.26 -18.27 -2.96
CA LEU A 186 2.19 -17.16 -3.22
C LEU A 186 1.85 -16.37 -4.49
N ASN A 187 0.90 -16.83 -5.32
CA ASN A 187 0.30 -16.08 -6.44
C ASN A 187 -1.17 -15.68 -6.16
N PRO A 188 -1.45 -14.89 -5.11
CA PRO A 188 -2.83 -14.48 -4.89
C PRO A 188 -3.26 -13.46 -5.97
N ALA A 189 -4.54 -13.51 -6.34
CA ALA A 189 -5.16 -12.66 -7.36
C ALA A 189 -5.09 -11.15 -7.05
N THR A 190 -5.08 -10.84 -5.76
CA THR A 190 -4.95 -9.55 -5.12
C THR A 190 -3.90 -9.72 -4.03
N LEU A 191 -3.03 -8.75 -3.80
CA LEU A 191 -1.91 -8.95 -2.89
C LEU A 191 -1.51 -7.71 -2.12
N SER A 192 -0.96 -7.91 -0.93
CA SER A 192 -0.16 -6.91 -0.23
C SER A 192 1.17 -7.51 0.17
N ILE A 193 2.24 -6.74 0.03
CA ILE A 193 3.57 -7.10 0.50
C ILE A 193 4.00 -6.01 1.48
N ALA A 194 4.53 -6.41 2.63
CA ALA A 194 5.11 -5.50 3.62
C ALA A 194 6.45 -6.06 4.12
N ALA A 195 7.42 -5.19 4.37
CA ALA A 195 8.69 -5.56 4.97
C ALA A 195 9.34 -4.36 5.65
N TRP A 196 10.12 -4.60 6.70
CA TRP A 196 11.10 -3.66 7.19
C TRP A 196 12.39 -3.82 6.39
N VAL A 197 12.96 -2.71 5.91
CA VAL A 197 14.23 -2.72 5.18
C VAL A 197 15.17 -1.65 5.72
N ARG A 198 16.45 -1.99 5.85
CA ARG A 198 17.55 -1.04 6.02
C ARG A 198 18.42 -1.11 4.79
N VAL A 199 18.47 -0.02 4.03
CA VAL A 199 19.21 0.03 2.77
C VAL A 199 20.64 0.48 3.06
N ASP A 200 21.62 -0.41 2.85
CA ASP A 200 23.02 -0.10 3.11
C ASP A 200 23.73 0.48 1.88
N THR A 201 23.22 0.16 0.68
CA THR A 201 23.64 0.76 -0.58
C THR A 201 22.44 1.03 -1.46
N VAL A 202 22.36 2.28 -1.89
CA VAL A 202 21.37 2.78 -2.83
C VAL A 202 21.80 2.48 -4.26
N ASN A 203 20.95 1.76 -4.99
CA ASN A 203 21.09 1.52 -6.42
C ASN A 203 19.71 1.22 -7.04
N ALA A 204 19.61 1.39 -8.35
CA ALA A 204 18.48 0.85 -9.09
C ALA A 204 18.50 -0.69 -9.02
N ASN A 205 17.32 -1.31 -9.03
CA ASN A 205 17.14 -2.77 -8.98
C ASN A 205 17.55 -3.42 -7.65
N ASN A 206 17.36 -2.70 -6.53
CA ASN A 206 17.60 -3.21 -5.18
C ASN A 206 16.44 -4.15 -4.76
N ARG A 207 16.56 -5.45 -5.03
CA ARG A 207 15.45 -6.43 -5.02
C ARG A 207 15.08 -6.97 -3.63
N PHE A 208 13.98 -6.50 -3.04
CA PHE A 208 13.53 -7.00 -1.74
C PHE A 208 12.92 -8.39 -1.84
N ILE A 209 11.96 -8.57 -2.74
CA ILE A 209 11.19 -9.80 -2.88
C ILE A 209 10.59 -9.90 -4.29
N GLY A 210 10.50 -11.12 -4.82
CA GLY A 210 9.84 -11.35 -6.11
C GLY A 210 9.51 -12.81 -6.37
N LEU A 211 8.44 -13.03 -7.13
CA LEU A 211 7.99 -14.32 -7.64
C LEU A 211 7.91 -14.23 -9.16
N GLN A 212 9.03 -14.56 -9.83
CA GLN A 212 9.23 -14.31 -11.26
C GLN A 212 8.98 -12.82 -11.61
N SER A 213 10.04 -12.03 -11.62
CA SER A 213 10.01 -10.56 -11.72
C SER A 213 9.16 -9.93 -12.83
N TRP A 214 8.77 -10.65 -13.89
CA TRP A 214 8.06 -10.09 -15.04
C TRP A 214 6.73 -10.77 -15.37
N LEU A 215 6.58 -12.04 -14.97
CA LEU A 215 5.41 -12.88 -15.20
C LEU A 215 4.59 -13.11 -13.92
N GLY A 216 5.14 -12.78 -12.76
CA GLY A 216 4.42 -12.70 -11.49
C GLY A 216 4.53 -11.29 -10.93
N TYR A 217 5.26 -11.12 -9.83
CA TYR A 217 5.42 -9.80 -9.20
C TYR A 217 6.82 -9.59 -8.60
N LYS A 218 7.17 -8.33 -8.35
CA LYS A 218 8.37 -7.96 -7.59
C LYS A 218 8.15 -6.69 -6.78
N PHE A 219 8.96 -6.51 -5.74
CA PHE A 219 9.05 -5.27 -4.96
C PHE A 219 10.53 -4.94 -4.67
N GLN A 220 10.94 -3.70 -4.96
CA GLN A 220 12.33 -3.26 -4.96
C GLN A 220 12.46 -1.74 -4.75
N LEU A 221 13.70 -1.23 -4.77
CA LEU A 221 13.97 0.17 -5.12
C LEU A 221 14.36 0.33 -6.59
N GLN A 222 14.03 1.49 -7.15
CA GLN A 222 14.51 1.96 -8.45
C GLN A 222 15.17 3.35 -8.30
N ASP A 223 15.33 4.06 -9.42
CA ASP A 223 15.99 5.35 -9.49
C ASP A 223 15.41 6.34 -8.47
N GLY A 224 16.31 7.10 -7.82
CA GLY A 224 15.93 8.03 -6.75
C GLY A 224 15.41 7.34 -5.49
N ASN A 225 15.77 6.07 -5.26
CA ASN A 225 15.36 5.26 -4.11
C ASN A 225 13.87 5.05 -3.97
N ARG A 226 13.11 5.16 -5.07
CA ARG A 226 11.66 5.03 -5.02
C ARG A 226 11.30 3.55 -4.87
N PRO A 227 10.49 3.17 -3.87
CA PRO A 227 9.83 1.88 -3.86
C PRO A 227 9.13 1.66 -5.19
N PHE A 228 9.39 0.51 -5.79
CA PHE A 228 8.91 0.14 -7.12
C PHE A 228 8.40 -1.29 -7.09
N ALA A 229 7.23 -1.52 -7.68
CA ALA A 229 6.66 -2.84 -7.79
C ALA A 229 6.17 -3.11 -9.21
N THR A 230 6.40 -4.35 -9.63
CA THR A 230 5.83 -4.92 -10.84
C THR A 230 4.73 -5.88 -10.44
N VAL A 231 3.59 -5.81 -11.12
CA VAL A 231 2.56 -6.85 -11.08
C VAL A 231 2.19 -7.21 -12.51
N SER A 232 2.48 -8.45 -12.91
CA SER A 232 1.95 -9.04 -14.13
C SER A 232 0.52 -9.48 -13.90
N THR A 233 -0.35 -9.24 -14.88
CA THR A 233 -1.79 -9.45 -14.76
C THR A 233 -2.36 -10.08 -16.02
N SER A 234 -3.63 -10.48 -15.97
CA SER A 234 -4.39 -10.94 -17.13
C SER A 234 -4.54 -9.90 -18.25
N THR A 235 -4.27 -8.62 -18.01
CA THR A 235 -4.43 -7.53 -19.00
C THR A 235 -3.11 -6.85 -19.40
N GLY A 236 -2.00 -7.20 -18.73
CA GLY A 236 -0.69 -6.61 -18.98
C GLY A 236 0.20 -6.63 -17.76
N THR A 237 1.44 -6.14 -17.91
CA THR A 237 2.39 -5.98 -16.80
C THR A 237 2.48 -4.51 -16.42
N TYR A 238 2.33 -4.23 -15.13
CA TYR A 238 2.36 -2.87 -14.59
C TYR A 238 3.60 -2.66 -13.73
N ASP A 239 4.43 -1.75 -14.18
CA ASP A 239 5.59 -1.23 -13.46
C ASP A 239 5.22 0.13 -12.87
N ARG A 240 5.29 0.25 -11.55
CA ARG A 240 4.85 1.44 -10.83
C ARG A 240 5.81 1.78 -9.70
N ASP A 241 6.02 3.07 -9.49
CA ASP A 241 6.82 3.63 -8.41
C ASP A 241 5.98 4.44 -7.41
N ALA A 242 6.50 4.56 -6.20
CA ALA A 242 6.05 5.52 -5.21
C ALA A 242 6.38 6.96 -5.64
N ALA A 243 5.73 7.95 -5.02
CA ALA A 243 5.99 9.36 -5.34
C ALA A 243 7.33 9.87 -4.79
N VAL A 244 7.84 9.24 -3.74
CA VAL A 244 9.04 9.68 -3.00
C VAL A 244 9.98 8.51 -2.76
N GLY A 245 11.27 8.83 -2.67
CA GLY A 245 12.32 7.87 -2.36
C GLY A 245 12.46 7.60 -0.87
N VAL A 246 13.02 6.44 -0.52
CA VAL A 246 13.49 6.20 0.84
C VAL A 246 14.75 7.03 1.12
N PRO A 247 14.90 7.61 2.33
CA PRO A 247 16.10 8.34 2.70
C PRO A 247 17.36 7.45 2.66
N ASP A 248 18.45 7.97 2.09
CA ASP A 248 19.76 7.30 2.11
C ASP A 248 20.51 7.63 3.42
N ASN A 249 20.00 7.11 4.53
CA ASN A 249 20.54 7.35 5.87
C ASN A 249 20.75 6.05 6.68
N LYS A 250 20.63 4.90 6.00
CA LYS A 250 20.79 3.55 6.57
C LYS A 250 19.91 3.33 7.81
N GLN A 251 18.74 3.96 7.85
CA GLN A 251 17.73 3.69 8.86
C GLN A 251 16.75 2.62 8.37
N TRP A 252 16.13 1.94 9.32
CA TRP A 252 15.03 1.03 9.03
C TRP A 252 13.81 1.82 8.55
N VAL A 253 13.22 1.36 7.45
CA VAL A 253 12.01 1.90 6.86
C VAL A 253 11.03 0.75 6.65
N HIS A 254 9.78 0.93 7.06
CA HIS A 254 8.72 -0.01 6.72
C HIS A 254 8.17 0.33 5.33
N LEU A 255 8.28 -0.61 4.40
CA LEU A 255 7.77 -0.47 3.05
C LEU A 255 6.62 -1.44 2.83
N ALA A 256 5.57 -0.96 2.19
CA ALA A 256 4.50 -1.83 1.72
C ALA A 256 3.98 -1.42 0.36
N VAL A 257 3.44 -2.39 -0.37
CA VAL A 257 2.69 -2.20 -1.61
C VAL A 257 1.44 -3.07 -1.58
N THR A 258 0.33 -2.53 -2.03
CA THR A 258 -0.93 -3.26 -2.20
C THR A 258 -1.34 -3.22 -3.66
N TYR A 259 -1.97 -4.29 -4.14
CA TYR A 259 -2.52 -4.40 -5.49
C TYR A 259 -3.88 -5.10 -5.43
N VAL A 260 -4.87 -4.50 -6.08
CA VAL A 260 -6.17 -5.05 -6.43
C VAL A 260 -6.52 -4.57 -7.84
N ASN A 261 -7.37 -5.28 -8.57
CA ASN A 261 -7.81 -4.84 -9.89
C ASN A 261 -8.32 -3.38 -9.84
N GLY A 262 -7.65 -2.50 -10.58
CA GLY A 262 -7.91 -1.08 -10.67
C GLY A 262 -7.08 -0.21 -9.73
N THR A 263 -6.33 -0.74 -8.77
CA THR A 263 -5.59 0.08 -7.79
C THR A 263 -4.30 -0.58 -7.28
N GLN A 264 -3.22 0.20 -7.25
CA GLN A 264 -1.97 -0.16 -6.57
C GLN A 264 -1.46 0.99 -5.72
N THR A 265 -1.16 0.72 -4.46
CA THR A 265 -0.83 1.74 -3.47
C THR A 265 0.50 1.45 -2.80
N PHE A 266 1.35 2.46 -2.67
CA PHE A 266 2.65 2.39 -2.00
C PHE A 266 2.59 3.08 -0.65
N TYR A 267 3.30 2.49 0.32
CA TYR A 267 3.38 3.00 1.68
C TYR A 267 4.82 3.06 2.17
N ILE A 268 5.15 4.13 2.88
CA ILE A 268 6.41 4.31 3.60
C ILE A 268 6.08 4.64 5.05
N ASN A 269 6.61 3.88 6.00
CA ASN A 269 6.38 4.05 7.44
C ASN A 269 4.89 4.16 7.80
N GLY A 270 4.08 3.29 7.18
CA GLY A 270 2.63 3.23 7.43
C GLY A 270 1.80 4.29 6.69
N ILE A 271 2.43 5.22 5.96
CA ILE A 271 1.77 6.33 5.27
C ILE A 271 1.64 6.03 3.78
N ASN A 272 0.44 6.19 3.22
CA ASN A 272 0.21 6.13 1.77
C ASN A 272 0.95 7.28 1.08
N VAL A 273 1.92 6.95 0.23
CA VAL A 273 2.74 7.93 -0.50
C VAL A 273 2.34 8.06 -1.97
N LYS A 274 1.63 7.08 -2.52
CA LYS A 274 1.15 7.10 -3.91
C LYS A 274 0.09 6.03 -4.12
N THR A 275 -0.97 6.40 -4.83
CA THR A 275 -1.97 5.47 -5.37
C THR A 275 -2.00 5.61 -6.89
N TRP A 276 -1.92 4.48 -7.59
CA TRP A 276 -2.17 4.34 -9.02
C TRP A 276 -3.55 3.72 -9.23
N THR A 277 -4.32 4.27 -10.17
CA THR A 277 -5.72 3.86 -10.42
C THR A 277 -5.93 3.23 -11.80
N ASP A 278 -4.85 2.90 -12.49
CA ASP A 278 -4.82 2.47 -13.89
C ASP A 278 -4.17 1.08 -14.06
N VAL A 279 -4.11 0.30 -12.98
CA VAL A 279 -3.56 -1.06 -12.95
C VAL A 279 -4.69 -2.08 -12.99
N THR A 280 -5.02 -2.61 -14.17
CA THR A 280 -6.19 -3.49 -14.33
C THR A 280 -5.80 -4.97 -14.37
N GLY A 281 -6.79 -5.86 -14.37
CA GLY A 281 -6.60 -7.30 -14.46
C GLY A 281 -6.52 -7.99 -13.11
N THR A 282 -6.36 -9.31 -13.14
CA THR A 282 -6.06 -10.13 -11.97
C THR A 282 -4.58 -10.50 -12.00
N ALA A 283 -3.90 -10.51 -10.85
CA ALA A 283 -2.49 -10.89 -10.79
C ALA A 283 -2.26 -12.27 -11.43
N ALA A 284 -1.24 -12.37 -12.28
CA ALA A 284 -0.98 -13.54 -13.09
C ALA A 284 -0.43 -14.71 -12.26
N SER A 285 -0.85 -15.93 -12.62
CA SER A 285 -0.30 -17.16 -12.05
C SER A 285 0.91 -17.62 -12.87
N ILE A 286 1.99 -18.00 -12.18
CA ILE A 286 3.16 -18.62 -12.82
C ILE A 286 3.16 -20.16 -12.69
N SER A 287 2.02 -20.76 -12.31
CA SER A 287 1.93 -22.20 -12.01
C SER A 287 2.32 -23.11 -13.19
N ALA A 288 2.16 -22.65 -14.43
CA ALA A 288 2.57 -23.39 -15.62
C ALA A 288 4.11 -23.54 -15.76
N LYS A 289 4.88 -22.61 -15.17
CA LYS A 289 6.35 -22.63 -15.13
C LYS A 289 6.82 -22.06 -13.80
N PRO A 290 6.76 -22.85 -12.71
CA PRO A 290 6.96 -22.35 -11.37
C PRO A 290 8.41 -21.93 -11.10
N TYR A 291 8.57 -20.85 -10.35
CA TYR A 291 9.82 -20.37 -9.77
C TYR A 291 9.66 -20.28 -8.26
N ASN A 292 10.74 -20.52 -7.52
CA ASN A 292 10.75 -20.20 -6.10
C ASN A 292 10.57 -18.69 -5.92
N LEU A 293 9.81 -18.30 -4.89
CA LEU A 293 9.82 -16.93 -4.41
C LEU A 293 11.21 -16.65 -3.84
N VAL A 294 11.75 -15.46 -4.13
CA VAL A 294 13.04 -15.02 -3.60
C VAL A 294 12.89 -13.76 -2.78
N ILE A 295 13.58 -13.72 -1.65
CA ILE A 295 13.80 -12.52 -0.84
C ILE A 295 15.28 -12.14 -0.99
N GLY A 296 15.58 -10.91 -1.39
CA GLY A 296 16.93 -10.37 -1.52
C GLY A 296 17.58 -10.48 -2.91
N ALA A 297 16.93 -11.08 -3.90
CA ALA A 297 17.46 -11.24 -5.26
C ALA A 297 16.37 -11.21 -6.33
N ASP A 298 16.77 -11.09 -7.61
CA ASP A 298 15.86 -11.15 -8.76
C ASP A 298 15.30 -12.56 -9.04
N PHE A 299 16.17 -13.55 -8.94
CA PHE A 299 15.88 -14.95 -9.18
C PHE A 299 16.70 -15.84 -8.24
N PRO A 300 16.27 -17.11 -8.06
CA PRO A 300 17.12 -18.14 -7.49
C PRO A 300 18.47 -18.18 -8.21
N ALA A 301 19.55 -18.47 -7.48
CA ALA A 301 20.90 -18.32 -8.00
C ALA A 301 21.19 -19.19 -9.25
N ASP A 302 20.48 -20.31 -9.39
CA ASP A 302 20.57 -21.27 -10.50
C ASP A 302 19.59 -20.99 -11.65
N LYS A 303 18.83 -19.89 -11.61
CA LYS A 303 17.75 -19.58 -12.57
C LYS A 303 18.01 -18.37 -13.46
N TYR A 304 19.18 -17.75 -13.38
CA TYR A 304 19.58 -16.72 -14.35
C TYR A 304 19.81 -17.31 -15.74
N SER A 305 19.61 -16.50 -16.77
CA SER A 305 19.66 -16.95 -18.16
C SER A 305 21.03 -17.47 -18.55
N SER A 306 21.05 -18.57 -19.31
CA SER A 306 22.24 -19.08 -19.99
C SER A 306 22.62 -18.24 -21.22
N ASP A 307 21.73 -17.36 -21.70
CA ASP A 307 22.03 -16.36 -22.72
C ASP A 307 22.48 -15.05 -22.04
N PRO A 308 23.79 -14.76 -21.99
CA PRO A 308 24.31 -13.59 -21.27
C PRO A 308 23.96 -12.27 -21.94
N ASN A 309 23.58 -12.30 -23.23
CA ASN A 309 23.24 -11.10 -24.00
C ASN A 309 21.73 -10.83 -24.01
N GLY A 310 20.92 -11.73 -23.43
CA GLY A 310 19.47 -11.61 -23.34
C GLY A 310 18.76 -11.49 -24.69
N THR A 311 19.35 -12.03 -25.76
CA THR A 311 18.74 -12.06 -27.10
C THR A 311 17.42 -12.84 -27.13
N LYS A 312 17.19 -13.69 -26.13
CA LYS A 312 15.97 -14.48 -25.94
C LYS A 312 15.02 -13.94 -24.88
N PHE A 313 15.37 -12.84 -24.22
CA PHE A 313 14.62 -12.33 -23.07
C PHE A 313 13.15 -12.00 -23.43
N ASP A 314 12.90 -11.35 -24.57
CA ASP A 314 11.54 -10.95 -25.00
C ASP A 314 10.98 -11.83 -26.14
N VAL A 315 11.57 -13.00 -26.37
CA VAL A 315 11.11 -13.90 -27.44
C VAL A 315 9.99 -14.79 -26.90
N VAL A 316 8.74 -14.41 -27.17
CA VAL A 316 7.56 -15.17 -26.74
C VAL A 316 7.64 -16.62 -27.23
N GLY A 317 7.46 -17.56 -26.31
CA GLY A 317 7.55 -19.01 -26.58
C GLY A 317 8.95 -19.60 -26.40
N ASP A 318 9.99 -18.78 -26.23
CA ASP A 318 11.34 -19.26 -25.93
C ASP A 318 11.45 -19.75 -24.47
N PRO A 319 12.20 -20.82 -24.18
CA PRO A 319 12.46 -21.26 -22.80
C PRO A 319 13.09 -20.19 -21.90
N LEU A 320 13.78 -19.19 -22.47
CA LEU A 320 14.40 -18.07 -21.77
C LEU A 320 13.54 -16.79 -21.77
N TYR A 321 12.28 -16.88 -22.22
CA TYR A 321 11.33 -15.78 -22.14
C TYR A 321 11.22 -15.25 -20.69
N HIS A 322 11.54 -13.96 -20.52
CA HIS A 322 11.67 -13.23 -19.26
C HIS A 322 12.59 -13.88 -18.21
N VAL A 323 13.58 -14.67 -18.64
CA VAL A 323 14.64 -15.17 -17.78
C VAL A 323 15.80 -14.18 -17.85
N ILE A 324 16.11 -13.55 -16.72
CA ILE A 324 17.04 -12.41 -16.64
C ILE A 324 18.48 -12.93 -16.80
N PRO A 325 19.29 -12.38 -17.72
CA PRO A 325 20.74 -12.60 -17.75
C PRO A 325 21.41 -12.13 -16.46
N LEU A 326 22.37 -12.89 -15.95
CA LEU A 326 23.03 -12.58 -14.68
C LEU A 326 23.68 -11.17 -14.66
N ALA A 327 24.12 -10.66 -15.81
CA ALA A 327 24.68 -9.31 -15.92
C ALA A 327 23.65 -8.19 -15.72
N TRP A 328 22.35 -8.48 -15.87
CA TRP A 328 21.24 -7.54 -15.69
C TRP A 328 20.54 -7.74 -14.34
N GLY A 329 20.88 -8.81 -13.62
CA GLY A 329 20.27 -9.19 -12.36
C GLY A 329 20.55 -8.18 -11.26
N GLY A 330 19.51 -7.80 -10.52
CA GLY A 330 19.61 -7.03 -9.29
C GLY A 330 19.57 -7.91 -8.04
N HIS A 331 20.09 -7.38 -6.94
CA HIS A 331 19.99 -8.01 -5.63
C HIS A 331 19.99 -6.94 -4.54
N PHE A 332 19.48 -7.32 -3.37
CA PHE A 332 19.41 -6.42 -2.23
C PHE A 332 20.77 -6.24 -1.56
N ILE A 333 21.09 -5.00 -1.19
CA ILE A 333 22.26 -4.66 -0.37
C ILE A 333 21.77 -3.90 0.87
N GLY A 334 21.57 -4.65 1.95
CA GLY A 334 20.97 -4.13 3.17
C GLY A 334 20.46 -5.22 4.09
N ALA A 335 19.70 -4.85 5.12
CA ALA A 335 19.01 -5.79 5.99
C ALA A 335 17.49 -5.78 5.74
N ILE A 336 16.86 -6.96 5.83
CA ILE A 336 15.40 -7.13 5.74
C ILE A 336 14.92 -7.82 7.01
N ASP A 337 13.71 -7.45 7.43
CA ASP A 337 13.01 -7.99 8.59
C ASP A 337 11.49 -7.99 8.33
N GLU A 338 10.74 -8.84 9.04
CA GLU A 338 9.27 -8.85 9.08
C GLU A 338 8.56 -8.91 7.72
N VAL A 339 9.03 -9.77 6.82
CA VAL A 339 8.48 -9.88 5.46
C VAL A 339 7.12 -10.57 5.51
N ARG A 340 6.08 -9.93 4.97
CA ARG A 340 4.72 -10.47 4.90
C ARG A 340 4.13 -10.41 3.50
N ILE A 341 3.37 -11.44 3.16
CA ILE A 341 2.50 -11.47 1.99
C ILE A 341 1.07 -11.70 2.46
N TYR A 342 0.13 -10.95 1.90
CA TYR A 342 -1.30 -11.11 2.11
C TYR A 342 -2.01 -11.35 0.78
N ASN A 343 -3.09 -12.12 0.79
CA ASN A 343 -3.94 -12.40 -0.38
C ASN A 343 -5.09 -11.38 -0.57
N THR A 344 -4.97 -10.22 0.10
CA THR A 344 -5.91 -9.10 0.01
C THR A 344 -5.12 -7.82 -0.14
N ALA A 345 -5.74 -6.78 -0.70
CA ALA A 345 -5.24 -5.43 -0.64
C ALA A 345 -5.57 -4.88 0.75
N LEU A 346 -4.53 -4.61 1.55
CA LEU A 346 -4.68 -4.03 2.87
C LEU A 346 -5.08 -2.56 2.76
N THR A 347 -5.90 -2.13 3.70
CA THR A 347 -6.30 -0.72 3.84
C THR A 347 -5.20 0.12 4.47
N ASP A 348 -5.29 1.44 4.32
CA ASP A 348 -4.36 2.39 4.94
C ASP A 348 -4.26 2.16 6.46
N SER A 349 -5.39 1.98 7.16
CA SER A 349 -5.39 1.75 8.61
C SER A 349 -4.74 0.42 9.00
N GLN A 350 -4.89 -0.63 8.20
CA GLN A 350 -4.20 -1.92 8.42
C GLN A 350 -2.68 -1.79 8.25
N ILE A 351 -2.22 -1.09 7.20
CA ILE A 351 -0.79 -0.87 6.97
C ILE A 351 -0.20 0.02 8.08
N THR A 352 -0.87 1.09 8.47
CA THR A 352 -0.45 1.94 9.59
C THR A 352 -0.41 1.15 10.90
N SER A 353 -1.38 0.27 11.14
CA SER A 353 -1.45 -0.57 12.34
C SER A 353 -0.29 -1.57 12.41
N ILE A 354 0.05 -2.24 11.30
CA ILE A 354 1.24 -3.11 11.17
C ILE A 354 2.50 -2.32 11.50
N TYR A 355 2.71 -1.18 10.83
CA TYR A 355 3.86 -0.32 11.07
C TYR A 355 4.00 0.08 12.55
N ASN A 356 2.92 0.54 13.18
CA ASN A 356 2.96 1.01 14.57
C ASN A 356 3.21 -0.10 15.59
N ARG A 357 2.76 -1.33 15.33
CA ARG A 357 3.09 -2.49 16.19
C ARG A 357 4.55 -2.86 16.13
N GLU A 358 5.16 -2.62 14.97
CA GLU A 358 6.47 -3.19 14.66
C GLU A 358 7.60 -2.19 14.84
N LYS A 359 7.38 -0.89 14.68
CA LYS A 359 8.43 0.13 14.68
C LYS A 359 9.31 0.19 15.92
#